data_AF-A0A376MDL3-F1
#
_entry.id   AF-A0A376MDL3-F1
#
_cell.length_a   1.000
_cell.length_b   1.000
_cell.length_c   1.000
_cell.angle_alpha   90.00
_cell.angle_beta   90.00
_cell.angle_gamma   90.00
#
_symmetry.space_group_name_H-M   'P 1'
#
loop_
_entity.id
_entity.type
_entity.pdbx_description
1 polymer ?
#
loop_
_entity_poly.entity_id
_entity_poly.type
_entity_poly.pdbx_seq_one_letter_code
_entity_poly.pdbx_strand_id
1 'polypeptide(L)'
;MITKDIVVSAYNCLKSYAYYENLNFFLKEEIAQFEDSLYDEKIEKVVDFFENNNDINFNEWLNKIDVELLPKKIDSHLDIEKTSGALFLSNNKTSDEYKVGAVNYLIVAPIEIYLIETLWSIFVGSMLDDKFSDSVYGNRISKVIKNILRIVSMRQKTPQKISLKDTLIIIINGEMVVSIKR
;
A
#
# COMPACT_ATOMS: atom_id res chain seq x y z
N MET A 1 9.79 -18.22 -4.89
CA MET A 1 8.64 -18.37 -3.98
C MET A 1 8.45 -17.07 -3.22
N ILE A 2 7.23 -16.56 -3.18
CA ILE A 2 6.87 -15.43 -2.31
C ILE A 2 6.82 -15.99 -0.89
N THR A 3 7.59 -15.41 0.03
CA THR A 3 7.66 -15.87 1.44
C THR A 3 6.85 -14.93 2.33
N LYS A 4 6.49 -15.39 3.54
CA LYS A 4 5.82 -14.57 4.55
C LYS A 4 6.47 -13.21 4.77
N ASP A 5 7.80 -13.17 4.91
CA ASP A 5 8.56 -11.92 5.09
C ASP A 5 8.33 -10.90 3.96
N ILE A 6 8.19 -11.39 2.72
CA ILE A 6 7.94 -10.54 1.54
C ILE A 6 6.52 -9.99 1.60
N VAL A 7 5.53 -10.82 1.93
CA VAL A 7 4.13 -10.38 2.08
C VAL A 7 3.99 -9.37 3.21
N VAL A 8 4.64 -9.59 4.35
CA VAL A 8 4.68 -8.63 5.47
C VAL A 8 5.36 -7.33 5.06
N SER A 9 6.45 -7.40 4.28
CA SER A 9 7.11 -6.19 3.77
C SER A 9 6.20 -5.40 2.82
N ALA A 10 5.49 -6.08 1.93
CA ALA A 10 4.50 -5.47 1.05
C ALA A 10 3.33 -4.86 1.84
N TYR A 11 2.85 -5.56 2.86
CA TYR A 11 1.84 -5.06 3.79
C TYR A 11 2.28 -3.76 4.48
N ASN A 12 3.52 -3.70 4.97
CA ASN A 12 4.06 -2.48 5.57
C ASN A 12 4.15 -1.31 4.57
N CYS A 13 4.45 -1.59 3.30
CA CYS A 13 4.41 -0.59 2.23
C CYS A 13 2.98 -0.10 1.99
N LEU A 14 2.01 -1.01 1.87
CA LEU A 14 0.60 -0.68 1.70
C LEU A 14 0.07 0.15 2.88
N LYS A 15 0.37 -0.26 4.11
CA LYS A 15 0.00 0.46 5.33
C LYS A 15 0.61 1.87 5.35
N SER A 16 1.91 1.97 5.06
CA SER A 16 2.58 3.28 4.97
C SER A 16 1.92 4.19 3.93
N TYR A 17 1.56 3.65 2.77
CA TYR A 17 0.86 4.39 1.72
C TYR A 17 -0.53 4.86 2.19
N ALA A 18 -1.33 3.96 2.75
CA ALA A 18 -2.68 4.27 3.21
C ALA A 18 -2.72 5.38 4.26
N TYR A 19 -1.78 5.39 5.21
CA TYR A 19 -1.72 6.43 6.25
C TYR A 19 -1.03 7.72 5.80
N TYR A 20 -0.20 7.66 4.76
CA TYR A 20 0.38 8.86 4.15
C TYR A 20 -0.65 9.63 3.30
N GLU A 21 -1.55 8.91 2.64
CA GLU A 21 -2.63 9.45 1.82
C GLU A 21 -3.83 9.90 2.70
N ASN A 22 -4.53 10.97 2.31
CA ASN A 22 -5.56 11.61 3.14
C ASN A 22 -7.00 11.40 2.65
N LEU A 23 -7.20 10.87 1.45
CA LEU A 23 -8.50 10.76 0.79
C LEU A 23 -9.17 9.40 1.01
N ASN A 24 -8.41 8.31 0.95
CA ASN A 24 -8.96 6.96 0.95
C ASN A 24 -9.16 6.41 2.37
N PHE A 25 -10.25 6.83 3.00
CA PHE A 25 -10.66 6.34 4.31
C PHE A 25 -11.07 4.86 4.29
N PHE A 26 -11.62 4.38 3.17
CA PHE A 26 -12.02 2.99 3.00
C PHE A 26 -10.81 2.05 3.08
N LEU A 27 -9.68 2.40 2.45
CA LEU A 27 -8.45 1.62 2.59
C LEU A 27 -7.93 1.59 4.03
N LYS A 28 -8.07 2.68 4.78
CA LYS A 28 -7.67 2.73 6.21
C LYS A 28 -8.57 1.83 7.07
N GLU A 29 -9.87 1.79 6.76
CA GLU A 29 -10.82 0.88 7.40
C GLU A 29 -10.47 -0.58 7.11
N GLU A 30 -10.24 -0.94 5.85
CA GLU A 30 -9.84 -2.29 5.45
C GLU A 30 -8.55 -2.74 6.15
N ILE A 31 -7.56 -1.83 6.29
CA ILE A 31 -6.33 -2.11 7.06
C ILE A 31 -6.67 -2.39 8.52
N ALA A 32 -7.51 -1.57 9.15
CA ALA A 32 -7.87 -1.75 10.55
C ALA A 32 -8.63 -3.07 10.78
N GLN A 33 -9.50 -3.47 9.86
CA GLN A 33 -10.22 -4.75 9.92
C GLN A 33 -9.30 -5.95 9.65
N PHE A 34 -8.27 -5.76 8.83
CA PHE A 34 -7.30 -6.80 8.53
C PHE A 34 -6.36 -7.09 9.73
N GLU A 35 -6.02 -6.08 10.53
CA GLU A 35 -5.21 -6.18 11.76
C GLU A 35 -6.00 -6.73 12.97
N ASP A 36 -6.87 -7.71 12.73
CA ASP A 36 -7.57 -8.43 13.80
C ASP A 36 -6.73 -9.61 14.35
N SER A 37 -7.34 -10.41 15.22
CA SER A 37 -6.70 -11.58 15.82
C SER A 37 -6.28 -12.66 14.81
N LEU A 38 -6.76 -12.60 13.56
CA LEU A 38 -6.47 -13.55 12.49
C LEU A 38 -5.47 -13.00 11.46
N TYR A 39 -4.80 -11.88 11.76
CA TYR A 39 -3.82 -11.24 10.88
C TYR A 39 -2.78 -12.25 10.32
N ASP A 40 -2.18 -13.06 11.20
CA ASP A 40 -1.18 -14.05 10.77
C ASP A 40 -1.76 -15.08 9.79
N GLU A 41 -2.96 -15.59 10.04
CA GLU A 41 -3.63 -16.55 9.15
C GLU A 41 -3.98 -15.93 7.80
N LYS A 42 -4.40 -14.66 7.78
CA LYS A 42 -4.69 -13.94 6.54
C LYS A 42 -3.41 -13.73 5.71
N ILE A 43 -2.29 -13.42 6.35
CA ILE A 43 -0.98 -13.34 5.67
C ILE A 43 -0.59 -14.70 5.07
N GLU A 44 -0.73 -15.80 5.83
CA GLU A 44 -0.43 -17.14 5.31
C GLU A 44 -1.32 -17.49 4.11
N LYS A 45 -2.61 -17.14 4.13
CA LYS A 45 -3.51 -17.34 2.98
C LYS A 45 -3.01 -16.65 1.71
N VAL A 46 -2.41 -15.48 1.82
CA VAL A 46 -1.82 -14.76 0.68
C VAL A 46 -0.55 -15.48 0.21
N VAL A 47 0.29 -15.98 1.12
CA VAL A 47 1.46 -16.79 0.76
C VAL A 47 1.02 -18.06 0.02
N ASP A 48 0.06 -18.80 0.59
CA ASP A 48 -0.50 -20.03 0.03
C ASP A 48 -1.10 -19.82 -1.36
N PHE A 49 -1.73 -18.66 -1.61
CA PHE A 49 -2.26 -18.32 -2.93
C PHE A 49 -1.15 -18.33 -4.00
N PHE A 50 0.02 -17.77 -3.71
CA PHE A 50 1.14 -17.74 -4.66
C PHE A 50 1.90 -19.08 -4.78
N GLU A 51 1.78 -19.97 -3.79
CA GLU A 51 2.41 -21.30 -3.84
C GLU A 51 1.54 -22.32 -4.56
N ASN A 52 0.24 -22.32 -4.29
CA ASN A 52 -0.68 -23.37 -4.70
C ASN A 52 -1.65 -22.95 -5.82
N ASN A 53 -1.61 -21.70 -6.29
CA ASN A 53 -2.58 -21.12 -7.25
C ASN A 53 -4.03 -21.44 -6.84
N ASN A 54 -4.39 -21.10 -5.60
CA ASN A 54 -5.73 -21.38 -5.09
C ASN A 54 -6.76 -20.41 -5.67
N ASP A 55 -7.29 -20.77 -6.84
CA ASP A 55 -8.27 -19.97 -7.60
C ASP A 55 -9.56 -19.68 -6.83
N ILE A 56 -9.95 -20.53 -5.87
CA ILE A 56 -11.20 -20.36 -5.12
C ILE A 56 -11.12 -19.13 -4.22
N ASN A 57 -10.07 -19.03 -3.39
CA ASN A 57 -9.86 -17.88 -2.50
C ASN A 57 -9.73 -16.57 -3.28
N PHE A 58 -9.04 -16.61 -4.42
CA PHE A 58 -8.85 -15.42 -5.25
C PHE A 58 -10.15 -14.91 -5.85
N ASN A 59 -11.00 -15.80 -6.37
CA ASN A 59 -12.31 -15.41 -6.89
C ASN A 59 -13.22 -14.82 -5.80
N GLU A 60 -13.17 -15.36 -4.58
CA GLU A 60 -13.89 -14.77 -3.44
C GLU A 60 -13.41 -13.35 -3.11
N TRP A 61 -12.10 -13.10 -3.18
CA TRP A 61 -11.55 -11.76 -2.97
C TRP A 61 -11.90 -10.80 -4.10
N LEU A 62 -11.83 -11.24 -5.35
CA LEU A 62 -12.19 -10.44 -6.52
C LEU A 62 -13.66 -10.01 -6.50
N ASN A 63 -14.57 -10.90 -6.07
CA ASN A 63 -16.00 -10.59 -6.01
C ASN A 63 -16.35 -9.55 -4.93
N LYS A 64 -15.42 -9.20 -4.04
CA LYS A 64 -15.60 -8.17 -3.00
C LYS A 64 -15.06 -6.81 -3.42
N ILE A 65 -14.54 -6.67 -4.64
CA ILE A 65 -14.10 -5.37 -5.16
C ILE A 65 -15.32 -4.52 -5.48
N ASP A 66 -15.37 -3.32 -4.91
CA ASP A 66 -16.42 -2.33 -5.12
C ASP A 66 -15.82 -0.94 -5.40
N VAL A 67 -16.68 0.03 -5.72
CA VAL A 67 -16.30 1.42 -5.99
C VAL A 67 -17.18 2.37 -5.18
N GLU A 68 -16.54 3.11 -4.29
CA GLU A 68 -17.17 4.16 -3.49
C GLU A 68 -17.00 5.54 -4.12
N LEU A 69 -18.01 6.40 -3.95
CA LEU A 69 -18.06 7.73 -4.54
C LEU A 69 -17.91 8.81 -3.47
N LEU A 70 -16.86 9.61 -3.57
CA LEU A 70 -16.68 10.78 -2.71
C LEU A 70 -16.94 12.09 -3.47
N PRO A 71 -17.84 12.97 -2.98
CA PRO A 71 -18.02 14.29 -3.56
C PRO A 71 -16.70 15.07 -3.59
N LYS A 72 -16.28 15.48 -4.78
CA LYS A 72 -15.06 16.29 -4.99
C LYS A 72 -15.39 17.77 -5.12
N LYS A 73 -16.52 18.08 -5.79
CA LYS A 73 -17.00 19.44 -5.99
C LYS A 73 -18.51 19.45 -5.79
N ILE A 74 -18.95 20.35 -4.92
CA ILE A 74 -20.36 20.68 -4.73
C ILE A 74 -20.58 22.02 -5.43
N ASP A 75 -21.57 22.08 -6.31
CA ASP A 75 -21.98 23.34 -6.92
C ASP A 75 -22.69 24.16 -5.84
N SER A 76 -22.24 25.41 -5.63
CA SER A 76 -22.82 26.27 -4.61
C SER A 76 -24.24 26.67 -5.01
N HIS A 77 -25.20 26.45 -4.12
CA HIS A 77 -26.57 26.99 -4.23
C HIS A 77 -26.67 28.48 -3.85
N LEU A 78 -25.57 29.06 -3.37
CA LEU A 78 -25.54 30.43 -2.86
C LEU A 78 -25.07 31.37 -3.98
N ASP A 79 -26.01 32.01 -4.66
CA ASP A 79 -25.79 33.25 -5.44
C ASP A 79 -25.53 34.45 -4.51
N ILE A 80 -24.78 34.24 -3.42
CA ILE A 80 -24.42 35.30 -2.49
C ILE A 80 -23.09 35.86 -2.98
N GLU A 81 -23.15 37.03 -3.63
CA GLU A 81 -21.97 37.88 -3.77
C GLU A 81 -21.35 38.04 -2.37
N LYS A 82 -20.12 37.56 -2.19
CA LYS A 82 -19.37 37.64 -0.92
C LYS A 82 -19.15 39.11 -0.57
N THR A 83 -20.16 39.73 0.02
CA THR A 83 -20.20 41.15 0.38
C THR A 83 -19.42 41.44 1.66
N SER A 84 -18.99 40.40 2.37
CA SER A 84 -18.10 40.51 3.53
C SER A 84 -17.15 39.32 3.50
N GLY A 85 -15.85 39.58 3.51
CA GLY A 85 -14.77 38.60 3.26
C GLY A 85 -14.58 37.50 4.31
N ALA A 86 -15.60 37.18 5.11
CA ALA A 86 -15.54 36.14 6.13
C ALA A 86 -16.17 34.85 5.60
N LEU A 87 -15.33 33.82 5.39
CA LEU A 87 -15.76 32.47 5.04
C LEU A 87 -15.87 31.65 6.33
N PHE A 88 -17.09 31.46 6.84
CA PHE A 88 -17.30 30.64 8.03
C PHE A 88 -17.54 29.19 7.62
N LEU A 89 -16.68 28.28 8.08
CA LEU A 89 -16.90 26.84 7.97
C LEU A 89 -17.66 26.38 9.23
N SER A 90 -18.83 25.78 9.05
CA SER A 90 -19.62 25.23 10.17
C SER A 90 -20.15 23.85 9.80
N ASN A 91 -20.39 23.00 10.81
CA ASN A 91 -21.07 21.71 10.62
C ASN A 91 -22.60 21.85 10.44
N ASN A 92 -23.12 23.08 10.38
CA ASN A 92 -24.52 23.28 10.05
C ASN A 92 -24.73 23.12 8.55
N LYS A 93 -25.66 22.23 8.19
CA LYS A 93 -26.11 22.09 6.80
C LYS A 93 -26.79 23.38 6.37
N THR A 94 -26.33 23.94 5.25
CA THR A 94 -26.90 25.15 4.63
C THR A 94 -28.06 24.83 3.68
N SER A 95 -28.23 23.56 3.31
CA SER A 95 -29.29 23.07 2.43
C SER A 95 -29.57 21.59 2.73
N ASP A 96 -30.79 21.13 2.45
CA ASP A 96 -31.15 19.72 2.53
C ASP A 96 -30.58 18.90 1.37
N GLU A 97 -30.40 19.55 0.21
CA GLU A 97 -29.87 18.93 -1.00
C GLU A 97 -28.70 19.74 -1.58
N TYR A 98 -27.70 19.03 -2.12
CA TYR A 98 -26.51 19.61 -2.73
C TYR A 98 -26.30 19.03 -4.13
N LYS A 99 -26.14 19.88 -5.13
CA LYS A 99 -25.81 19.43 -6.48
C LYS A 99 -24.32 19.09 -6.55
N VAL A 100 -24.00 17.82 -6.80
CA VAL A 100 -22.61 17.36 -6.92
C VAL A 100 -22.14 17.62 -8.35
N GLY A 101 -21.16 18.52 -8.50
CA GLY A 101 -20.56 18.87 -9.80
C GLY A 101 -19.42 17.92 -10.21
N ALA A 102 -18.78 17.24 -9.25
CA ALA A 102 -17.76 16.21 -9.53
C ALA A 102 -17.61 15.24 -8.35
N VAL A 103 -17.20 14.00 -8.65
CA VAL A 103 -16.90 12.94 -7.68
C VAL A 103 -15.50 12.36 -7.89
N ASN A 104 -14.90 11.85 -6.82
CA ASN A 104 -13.77 10.92 -6.87
C ASN A 104 -14.31 9.49 -6.77
N TYR A 105 -13.76 8.59 -7.57
CA TYR A 105 -14.03 7.15 -7.50
C TYR A 105 -12.92 6.50 -6.69
N LEU A 106 -13.27 5.78 -5.63
CA LEU A 106 -12.33 5.06 -4.80
C LEU A 106 -12.63 3.56 -4.90
N ILE A 107 -11.64 2.78 -5.28
CA ILE A 107 -11.75 1.32 -5.24
C ILE A 107 -11.69 0.91 -3.77
N VAL A 108 -12.65 0.06 -3.37
CA VAL A 108 -12.68 -0.64 -2.09
C VAL A 108 -12.52 -2.13 -2.37
N ALA A 109 -11.56 -2.77 -1.73
CA ALA A 109 -11.25 -4.17 -1.94
C ALA A 109 -10.72 -4.79 -0.64
N PRO A 110 -10.79 -6.11 -0.47
CA PRO A 110 -10.14 -6.76 0.67
C PRO A 110 -8.61 -6.58 0.60
N ILE A 111 -7.95 -6.53 1.76
CA ILE A 111 -6.50 -6.30 1.86
C ILE A 111 -5.68 -7.34 1.09
N GLU A 112 -6.16 -8.57 0.93
CA GLU A 112 -5.52 -9.58 0.10
C GLU A 112 -5.36 -9.12 -1.36
N ILE A 113 -6.34 -8.42 -1.94
CA ILE A 113 -6.25 -7.84 -3.30
C ILE A 113 -5.24 -6.70 -3.33
N TYR A 114 -5.28 -5.79 -2.36
CA TYR A 114 -4.31 -4.71 -2.28
C TYR A 114 -2.87 -5.23 -2.07
N LEU A 115 -2.70 -6.33 -1.33
CA LEU A 115 -1.40 -6.99 -1.17
C LEU A 115 -0.90 -7.57 -2.49
N ILE A 116 -1.76 -8.24 -3.25
CA ILE A 116 -1.39 -8.75 -4.59
C ILE A 116 -0.98 -7.60 -5.51
N GLU A 117 -1.73 -6.49 -5.53
CA GLU A 117 -1.40 -5.28 -6.28
C GLU A 117 -0.05 -4.70 -5.83
N THR A 118 0.15 -4.54 -4.53
CA THR A 118 1.38 -3.95 -3.99
C THR A 118 2.59 -4.84 -4.28
N LEU A 119 2.45 -6.16 -4.16
CA LEU A 119 3.48 -7.12 -4.55
C LEU A 119 3.80 -7.00 -6.05
N TRP A 120 2.78 -6.93 -6.90
CA TRP A 120 2.97 -6.74 -8.34
C TRP A 120 3.69 -5.42 -8.64
N SER A 121 3.29 -4.32 -8.01
CA SER A 121 3.91 -3.00 -8.11
C SER A 121 5.37 -3.01 -7.64
N ILE A 122 5.68 -3.76 -6.58
CA ILE A 122 7.06 -3.96 -6.13
C ILE A 122 7.83 -4.76 -7.19
N PHE A 123 7.43 -5.98 -7.52
CA PHE A 123 8.19 -6.88 -8.39
C PHE A 123 8.21 -6.41 -9.85
N VAL A 124 7.05 -6.38 -10.49
CA VAL A 124 6.90 -6.07 -11.92
C VAL A 124 7.15 -4.58 -12.15
N GLY A 125 6.59 -3.73 -11.29
CA GLY A 125 6.82 -2.30 -11.39
C GLY A 125 8.31 -1.95 -11.35
N SER A 126 9.12 -2.57 -10.48
CA SER A 126 10.57 -2.30 -10.43
C SER A 126 11.29 -2.75 -11.69
N MET A 127 10.90 -3.89 -12.27
CA MET A 127 11.46 -4.37 -13.54
C MET A 127 11.13 -3.44 -14.71
N LEU A 128 9.94 -2.83 -14.69
CA LEU A 128 9.54 -1.84 -15.70
C LEU A 128 10.24 -0.50 -15.46
N ASP A 129 10.35 -0.07 -14.21
CA ASP A 129 10.98 1.21 -13.85
C ASP A 129 12.46 1.26 -14.22
N ASP A 130 13.16 0.13 -14.15
CA ASP A 130 14.57 0.01 -14.58
C ASP A 130 14.75 0.20 -16.10
N LYS A 131 13.69 0.11 -16.90
CA LYS A 131 13.73 0.36 -18.36
C LYS A 131 13.54 1.83 -18.71
N PHE A 132 13.08 2.65 -17.77
CA PHE A 132 12.88 4.08 -18.02
C PHE A 132 14.19 4.87 -17.89
N SER A 133 14.33 5.88 -18.74
CA SER A 133 15.43 6.84 -18.64
C SER A 133 15.33 7.68 -17.38
N ASP A 134 16.44 8.33 -17.01
CA ASP A 134 16.47 9.29 -15.89
C ASP A 134 15.68 10.58 -16.20
N SER A 135 15.28 10.79 -17.46
CA SER A 135 14.46 11.92 -17.91
C SER A 135 12.94 11.73 -17.69
N VAL A 136 12.53 10.68 -16.98
CA VAL A 136 11.12 10.48 -16.61
C VAL A 136 10.80 11.26 -15.33
N TYR A 137 9.94 12.26 -15.46
CA TYR A 137 9.48 13.15 -14.37
C TYR A 137 8.23 12.63 -13.62
N GLY A 138 7.70 11.47 -14.01
CA GLY A 138 6.60 10.82 -13.29
C GLY A 138 7.07 10.19 -11.97
N ASN A 139 6.12 9.65 -11.20
CA ASN A 139 6.43 8.91 -9.98
C ASN A 139 7.29 7.68 -10.31
N ARG A 140 8.44 7.57 -9.66
CA ARG A 140 9.41 6.47 -9.82
C ARG A 140 9.40 5.58 -8.58
N ILE A 141 9.73 4.30 -8.77
CA ILE A 141 9.88 3.40 -7.63
C ILE A 141 11.12 3.76 -6.82
N SER A 142 10.94 3.89 -5.51
CA SER A 142 12.02 4.29 -4.61
C SER A 142 13.17 3.28 -4.64
N LYS A 143 14.41 3.79 -4.51
CA LYS A 143 15.62 2.96 -4.44
C LYS A 143 15.56 1.94 -3.29
N VAL A 144 14.86 2.28 -2.21
CA VAL A 144 14.66 1.40 -1.05
C VAL A 144 13.91 0.13 -1.45
N ILE A 145 12.79 0.27 -2.17
CA ILE A 145 11.99 -0.86 -2.66
C ILE A 145 12.80 -1.73 -3.63
N LYS A 146 13.53 -1.09 -4.56
CA LYS A 146 14.42 -1.81 -5.48
C LYS A 146 15.52 -2.60 -4.76
N ASN A 147 16.04 -2.07 -3.66
CA ASN A 147 17.04 -2.76 -2.84
C ASN A 147 16.45 -3.96 -2.11
N ILE A 148 15.21 -3.87 -1.59
CA ILE A 148 14.50 -5.00 -0.98
C ILE A 148 14.37 -6.15 -1.99
N LEU A 149 14.00 -5.85 -3.23
CA LEU A 149 13.93 -6.85 -4.30
C LEU A 149 15.27 -7.51 -4.61
N ARG A 150 16.36 -6.72 -4.64
CA ARG A 150 17.70 -7.26 -4.85
C ARG A 150 18.10 -8.21 -3.71
N ILE A 151 17.81 -7.84 -2.47
CA ILE A 151 18.08 -8.69 -1.29
C ILE A 151 17.25 -9.98 -1.36
N VAL A 152 15.96 -9.89 -1.68
CA VAL A 152 15.07 -11.05 -1.86
C VAL A 152 15.57 -11.95 -3.00
N SER A 153 15.96 -11.37 -4.13
CA SER A 153 16.49 -12.11 -5.29
C SER A 153 17.85 -12.76 -4.99
N MET A 154 18.67 -12.15 -4.13
CA MET A 154 19.95 -12.69 -3.66
C MET A 154 19.75 -13.83 -2.64
N ARG A 155 18.76 -13.73 -1.73
CA ARG A 155 18.42 -14.80 -0.77
C ARG A 155 17.97 -16.09 -1.48
N GLN A 156 17.37 -15.98 -2.67
CA GLN A 156 17.00 -17.13 -3.50
C GLN A 156 18.21 -17.81 -4.18
N LYS A 157 19.41 -17.22 -4.13
CA LYS A 157 20.64 -17.71 -4.80
C LYS A 157 21.75 -18.13 -3.82
N THR A 158 21.45 -18.76 -2.67
CA THR A 158 22.40 -19.29 -1.64
C THR A 158 23.05 -18.27 -0.66
N PRO A 159 23.50 -18.70 0.55
CA PRO A 159 23.70 -17.82 1.71
C PRO A 159 25.14 -17.28 1.83
N GLN A 160 25.31 -16.00 2.16
CA GLN A 160 26.15 -15.51 3.28
C GLN A 160 26.50 -14.00 3.27
N LYS A 161 26.72 -13.51 4.51
CA LYS A 161 27.45 -12.33 5.03
C LYS A 161 27.60 -11.09 4.13
N ILE A 162 26.91 -10.03 4.54
CA ILE A 162 27.10 -8.68 4.01
C ILE A 162 27.83 -7.85 5.09
N SER A 163 29.02 -7.35 4.77
CA SER A 163 29.78 -6.41 5.59
C SER A 163 29.52 -4.99 5.07
N LEU A 164 28.88 -4.14 5.86
CA LEU A 164 28.79 -2.70 5.61
C LEU A 164 29.82 -2.00 6.51
N LYS A 165 30.46 -0.96 5.96
CA LYS A 165 31.84 -0.58 6.27
C LYS A 165 32.20 -0.26 7.73
N ASP A 166 31.27 -0.12 8.67
CA ASP A 166 31.61 0.04 10.09
C ASP A 166 30.70 -0.76 11.04
N THR A 167 29.93 -1.74 10.55
CA THR A 167 29.09 -2.60 11.40
C THR A 167 28.94 -3.99 10.79
N LEU A 168 29.42 -5.01 11.51
CA LEU A 168 29.21 -6.41 11.16
C LEU A 168 27.92 -6.88 11.82
N ILE A 169 26.86 -6.99 11.01
CA ILE A 169 25.62 -7.66 11.39
C ILE A 169 25.75 -9.13 10.97
N ILE A 170 25.76 -10.04 11.94
CA ILE A 170 25.80 -11.47 11.68
C ILE A 170 24.48 -12.07 12.19
N ILE A 171 23.70 -12.65 11.28
CA ILE A 171 22.51 -13.42 11.63
C ILE A 171 22.92 -14.89 11.65
N ILE A 172 22.82 -15.52 12.82
CA ILE A 172 23.04 -16.97 13.00
C ILE A 172 21.75 -17.53 13.58
N ASN A 173 21.17 -18.53 12.93
CA ASN A 173 19.99 -19.27 13.40
C ASN A 173 18.77 -18.41 13.81
N GLY A 174 18.49 -17.32 13.09
CA GLY A 174 17.30 -16.49 13.32
C GLY A 174 17.42 -15.44 14.42
N GLU A 175 18.54 -15.37 15.14
CA GLU A 175 18.81 -14.29 16.10
C GLU A 175 19.74 -13.22 15.50
N MET A 176 19.42 -11.95 15.75
CA MET A 176 20.19 -10.80 15.28
C MET A 176 21.30 -10.46 16.29
N VAL A 177 22.56 -10.72 15.93
CA VAL A 177 23.71 -10.34 16.76
C VAL A 177 24.47 -9.20 16.09
N VAL A 178 24.52 -8.06 16.78
CA VAL A 178 25.23 -6.85 16.33
C VAL A 178 26.62 -6.81 16.99
N SER A 179 27.68 -6.89 16.19
CA SER A 179 29.06 -6.71 16.69
C SER A 179 29.64 -5.41 16.13
N ILE A 180 29.90 -4.47 17.04
CA ILE A 180 30.57 -3.21 16.76
C ILE A 180 32.07 -3.46 16.93
N LYS A 181 32.86 -3.34 15.86
CA LYS A 181 34.32 -3.31 15.98
C LYS A 181 34.71 -1.97 16.63
N ARG A 182 35.34 -2.04 17.80
CA ARG A 182 36.22 -0.95 18.28
C ARG A 182 37.58 -1.07 17.60
#